data_AF-A0A0F2R8C2-F1
#
_entry.id   AF-A0A0F2R8C2-F1
#
_cell.length_a   1.000
_cell.length_b   1.000
_cell.length_c   1.000
_cell.angle_alpha   90.00
_cell.angle_beta   90.00
_cell.angle_gamma   90.00
#
_symmetry.space_group_name_H-M   'P 1'
#
loop_
_entity.id
_entity.type
_entity.pdbx_description
1 polymer ?
#
loop_
_entity_poly.entity_id
_entity_poly.type
_entity_poly.pdbx_seq_one_letter_code
_entity_poly.pdbx_strand_id
1 'polypeptide(L)'
;MNEIRATITTPVLVVGDAEGDGPLLRMIPPPLNRMLRGTSNRLSGQRMARLNRVAQQIYPILQKLEDKALPAAEKSLQGVPFAKAVADDAKIERALRLFVSAWKSNFIRLVDATGKTVPTGKARTYMGACGLTVEQAEMHFIDLALTQIFRKNPKSQRRLMGMVNDPDALPKMRVLAHFQQLSLTELVMGLGHEAGPILSKIDAEKLYALATLKSYHLRALRQTLGAGFKNIADWDAEIIKAIGSSFNCVEQIRDLGDAIGAIHSPDAITVLGRWEVRDVTDRLNEERSARGLGELKGQRFETDLAAARLILGGFFNTLMAEPPEILEAFGNLISRIRTTDKVDRKDRIDEVRLFCERFLEYMNSDIMRALGMVGDNPTSFGEILHVLEGLFSKPGLGRKFFDGALQTPEGVKALYGLKRDIEEMKKRGSIKGETEIGQLIANSDILDGSINQFLSFK
;
A
#
# COMPACT_ATOMS: atom_id res chain seq x y z
N MET A 1 -43.06 -1.66 19.75
CA MET A 1 -43.17 -1.71 18.27
C MET A 1 -42.85 -3.13 17.85
N ASN A 2 -43.86 -3.86 17.35
CA ASN A 2 -43.71 -5.26 16.96
C ASN A 2 -42.85 -5.35 15.69
N GLU A 3 -41.74 -6.09 15.75
CA GLU A 3 -41.00 -6.55 14.59
C GLU A 3 -41.91 -7.44 13.75
N ILE A 4 -42.49 -6.88 12.68
CA ILE A 4 -43.14 -7.65 11.64
C ILE A 4 -42.00 -8.29 10.82
N ARG A 5 -41.52 -9.46 11.27
CA ARG A 5 -40.73 -10.34 10.42
C ARG A 5 -41.66 -10.84 9.33
N ALA A 6 -41.48 -10.33 8.10
CA ALA A 6 -42.20 -10.83 6.94
C ALA A 6 -41.99 -12.34 6.81
N THR A 7 -43.03 -13.13 7.07
CA THR A 7 -43.03 -14.58 6.89
C THR A 7 -43.04 -14.86 5.39
N ILE A 8 -41.88 -15.22 4.84
CA ILE A 8 -41.73 -15.58 3.44
C ILE A 8 -42.33 -16.98 3.21
N THR A 9 -43.60 -17.05 2.79
CA THR A 9 -44.19 -18.28 2.22
C THR A 9 -43.69 -18.47 0.79
N THR A 10 -42.44 -18.90 0.65
CA THR A 10 -41.90 -19.41 -0.62
C THR A 10 -41.74 -20.92 -0.47
N PRO A 11 -42.33 -21.75 -1.35
CA PRO A 11 -42.15 -23.20 -1.28
C PRO A 11 -40.67 -23.54 -1.35
N VAL A 12 -40.22 -24.42 -0.46
CA VAL A 12 -38.83 -24.88 -0.43
C VAL A 12 -38.53 -25.63 -1.72
N LEU A 13 -37.55 -25.17 -2.49
CA LEU A 13 -37.09 -25.88 -3.67
C LEU A 13 -36.16 -27.01 -3.24
N VAL A 14 -36.53 -28.25 -3.52
CA VAL A 14 -35.63 -29.40 -3.39
C VAL A 14 -34.97 -29.63 -4.75
N VAL A 15 -33.64 -29.67 -4.77
CA VAL A 15 -32.83 -29.90 -5.97
C VAL A 15 -32.22 -31.29 -5.87
N GLY A 16 -32.91 -32.26 -6.47
CA GLY A 16 -32.51 -33.66 -6.58
C GLY A 16 -31.72 -34.01 -7.86
N ASP A 17 -31.56 -35.31 -8.08
CA ASP A 17 -30.80 -35.86 -9.20
C ASP A 17 -31.40 -35.53 -10.58
N ALA A 18 -32.72 -35.42 -10.69
CA ALA A 18 -33.45 -35.29 -11.95
C ALA A 18 -33.42 -33.86 -12.52
N GLU A 19 -33.10 -32.90 -11.67
CA GLU A 19 -33.13 -31.47 -11.91
C GLU A 19 -31.99 -31.06 -12.85
N GLY A 20 -30.85 -31.76 -12.80
CA GLY A 20 -29.76 -31.57 -13.76
C GLY A 20 -29.84 -32.44 -15.01
N ASP A 21 -30.81 -33.34 -15.14
CA ASP A 21 -30.95 -34.18 -16.34
C ASP A 21 -31.39 -33.36 -17.57
N GLY A 22 -30.82 -33.70 -18.72
CA GLY A 22 -31.27 -33.14 -20.00
C GLY A 22 -32.61 -33.76 -20.44
N PRO A 23 -33.29 -33.16 -21.44
CA PRO A 23 -34.59 -33.64 -21.93
C PRO A 23 -34.62 -35.13 -22.28
N LEU A 24 -33.54 -35.62 -22.92
CA LEU A 24 -33.39 -37.02 -23.31
C LEU A 24 -33.20 -37.97 -22.12
N LEU A 25 -32.44 -37.58 -21.10
CA LEU A 25 -32.21 -38.40 -19.90
C LEU A 25 -33.47 -38.54 -19.04
N ARG A 26 -34.34 -37.51 -19.04
CA ARG A 26 -35.64 -37.55 -18.37
C ARG A 26 -36.63 -38.53 -19.02
N MET A 27 -36.47 -38.78 -20.32
CA MET A 27 -37.31 -39.72 -21.08
C MET A 27 -36.86 -41.19 -20.90
N ILE A 28 -35.67 -41.43 -20.35
CA ILE A 28 -35.16 -42.79 -20.12
C ILE A 28 -35.64 -43.29 -18.74
N PRO A 29 -36.34 -44.44 -18.66
CA PRO A 29 -36.81 -44.98 -17.39
C PRO A 29 -35.66 -45.53 -16.52
N PRO A 30 -35.82 -45.57 -15.19
CA PRO A 30 -34.92 -46.33 -14.32
C PRO A 30 -34.93 -47.83 -14.69
N PRO A 31 -33.79 -48.56 -14.61
CA PRO A 31 -32.49 -48.19 -14.04
C PRO A 31 -31.47 -47.62 -15.06
N LEU A 32 -31.80 -47.63 -16.35
CA LEU A 32 -30.90 -47.21 -17.44
C LEU A 32 -30.47 -45.74 -17.30
N ASN A 33 -31.37 -44.87 -16.85
CA ASN A 33 -31.02 -43.47 -16.58
C ASN A 33 -29.97 -43.31 -15.47
N ARG A 34 -29.97 -44.16 -14.43
CA ARG A 34 -28.97 -44.12 -13.34
C ARG A 34 -27.59 -44.53 -13.83
N MET A 35 -27.49 -45.54 -14.70
CA MET A 35 -26.22 -45.94 -15.32
C MET A 35 -25.64 -44.85 -16.21
N LEU A 36 -26.46 -44.24 -17.07
CA LEU A 36 -26.05 -43.15 -17.98
C LEU A 36 -25.70 -41.85 -17.23
N ARG A 37 -26.31 -41.60 -16.07
CA ARG A 37 -25.87 -40.51 -15.16
C ARG A 37 -24.51 -40.78 -14.55
N GLY A 38 -24.24 -42.02 -14.14
CA GLY A 38 -22.94 -42.42 -13.58
C GLY A 38 -21.78 -42.20 -14.55
N THR A 39 -21.99 -42.46 -15.85
CA THR A 39 -21.01 -42.14 -16.90
C THR A 39 -20.94 -40.64 -17.18
N SER A 40 -22.07 -39.93 -17.16
CA SER A 40 -22.13 -38.48 -17.34
C SER A 40 -21.37 -37.70 -16.26
N ASN A 41 -21.49 -38.13 -15.00
CA ASN A 41 -20.79 -37.53 -13.86
C ASN A 41 -19.26 -37.77 -13.90
N ARG A 42 -18.78 -38.71 -14.72
CA ARG A 42 -17.34 -38.92 -14.94
C ARG A 42 -16.75 -37.94 -15.95
N LEU A 43 -17.57 -37.35 -16.83
CA LEU A 43 -17.13 -36.41 -17.86
C LEU A 43 -17.27 -34.96 -17.38
N SER A 44 -16.17 -34.20 -17.38
CA SER A 44 -16.14 -32.79 -16.91
C SER A 44 -17.12 -31.88 -17.67
N GLY A 45 -17.16 -31.96 -19.00
CA GLY A 45 -18.06 -31.15 -19.83
C GLY A 45 -19.54 -31.42 -19.57
N GLN A 46 -19.91 -32.68 -19.25
CA GLN A 46 -21.29 -33.03 -18.96
C GLN A 46 -21.72 -32.56 -17.56
N ARG A 47 -20.84 -32.62 -16.56
CA ARG A 47 -21.09 -32.06 -15.21
C ARG A 47 -21.41 -30.56 -15.27
N MET A 48 -20.67 -29.78 -16.06
CA MET A 48 -20.92 -28.35 -16.22
C MET A 48 -22.24 -28.05 -16.97
N ALA A 49 -22.59 -28.86 -17.97
CA ALA A 49 -23.88 -28.74 -18.63
C ALA A 49 -25.05 -29.04 -17.68
N ARG A 50 -24.91 -30.04 -16.79
CA ARG A 50 -25.90 -30.32 -15.74
C ARG A 50 -25.99 -29.16 -14.74
N LEU A 51 -24.85 -28.62 -14.29
CA LEU A 51 -24.82 -27.45 -13.39
C LEU A 51 -25.59 -26.25 -13.96
N ASN A 52 -25.35 -25.90 -15.23
CA ASN A 52 -26.04 -24.78 -15.86
C ASN A 52 -27.56 -24.97 -15.96
N ARG A 53 -28.05 -26.21 -16.18
CA ARG A 53 -29.48 -26.51 -16.16
C ARG A 53 -30.08 -26.35 -14.76
N VAL A 54 -29.37 -26.83 -13.74
CA VAL A 54 -29.78 -26.67 -12.33
C VAL A 54 -29.84 -25.17 -11.97
N ALA A 55 -28.81 -24.41 -12.31
CA ALA A 55 -28.78 -22.97 -12.08
C ALA A 55 -29.92 -22.24 -12.81
N GLN A 56 -30.21 -22.61 -14.06
CA GLN A 56 -31.34 -22.04 -14.82
C GLN A 56 -32.70 -22.32 -14.16
N GLN A 57 -32.87 -23.46 -13.50
CA GLN A 57 -34.10 -23.79 -12.75
C GLN A 57 -34.20 -23.05 -11.42
N ILE A 58 -33.07 -22.84 -10.73
CA ILE A 58 -33.00 -22.10 -9.46
C ILE A 58 -33.19 -20.58 -9.70
N TYR A 59 -32.71 -20.06 -10.82
CA TYR A 59 -32.63 -18.63 -11.09
C TYR A 59 -33.95 -17.84 -10.93
N PRO A 60 -35.12 -18.31 -11.43
CA PRO A 60 -36.40 -17.62 -11.19
C PRO A 60 -36.77 -17.49 -9.71
N ILE A 61 -36.33 -18.41 -8.85
CA ILE A 61 -36.56 -18.33 -7.41
C ILE A 61 -35.66 -17.23 -6.82
N LEU A 62 -34.40 -17.14 -7.25
CA LEU A 62 -33.50 -16.06 -6.84
C LEU A 62 -34.06 -14.68 -7.21
N GLN A 63 -34.65 -14.55 -8.40
CA GLN A 63 -35.34 -13.31 -8.82
C GLN A 63 -36.52 -12.97 -7.89
N LYS A 64 -37.35 -13.97 -7.52
CA LYS A 64 -38.46 -13.77 -6.57
C LYS A 64 -37.98 -13.43 -5.16
N LEU A 65 -36.85 -13.99 -4.73
CA LEU A 65 -36.25 -13.69 -3.44
C LEU A 65 -35.72 -12.24 -3.42
N GLU A 66 -35.05 -11.80 -4.48
CA GLU A 66 -34.60 -10.41 -4.64
C GLU A 66 -35.79 -9.44 -4.62
N ASP A 67 -36.85 -9.77 -5.37
CA ASP A 67 -38.06 -8.94 -5.51
C ASP A 67 -38.77 -8.68 -4.17
N LYS A 68 -38.77 -9.69 -3.28
CA LYS A 68 -39.36 -9.62 -1.94
C LYS A 68 -38.42 -9.02 -0.89
N ALA A 69 -37.11 -9.17 -1.05
CA ALA A 69 -36.13 -8.82 -0.02
C ALA A 69 -35.58 -7.39 -0.17
N LEU A 70 -35.58 -6.82 -1.37
CA LEU A 70 -34.91 -5.54 -1.65
C LEU A 70 -35.85 -4.46 -2.21
N PRO A 71 -35.60 -3.16 -1.93
CA PRO A 71 -36.27 -2.04 -2.57
C PRO A 71 -36.04 -2.02 -4.09
N ALA A 72 -36.96 -1.42 -4.85
CA ALA A 72 -36.90 -1.39 -6.31
C ALA A 72 -35.58 -0.81 -6.88
N ALA A 73 -34.97 0.16 -6.18
CA ALA A 73 -33.70 0.79 -6.58
C ALA A 73 -32.48 -0.15 -6.53
N GLU A 74 -32.56 -1.26 -5.79
CA GLU A 74 -31.44 -2.20 -5.59
C GLU A 74 -31.60 -3.52 -6.36
N LYS A 75 -32.75 -3.72 -7.03
CA LYS A 75 -33.06 -4.94 -7.79
C LYS A 75 -32.22 -4.98 -9.06
N SER A 76 -31.55 -6.10 -9.28
CA SER A 76 -30.55 -6.26 -10.33
C SER A 76 -30.76 -7.50 -11.21
N LEU A 77 -31.53 -8.47 -10.73
CA LEU A 77 -31.89 -9.69 -11.47
C LEU A 77 -33.29 -9.62 -12.06
N GLN A 78 -34.19 -8.78 -11.53
CA GLN A 78 -35.59 -8.70 -11.97
C GLN A 78 -35.72 -8.47 -13.49
N GLY A 79 -36.52 -9.30 -14.15
CA GLY A 79 -36.78 -9.20 -15.60
C GLY A 79 -35.61 -9.60 -16.50
N VAL A 80 -34.45 -9.96 -15.94
CA VAL A 80 -33.28 -10.38 -16.71
C VAL A 80 -33.36 -11.88 -17.01
N PRO A 81 -33.24 -12.35 -18.27
CA PRO A 81 -33.15 -13.77 -18.57
C PRO A 81 -31.85 -14.40 -18.07
N PHE A 82 -31.88 -15.68 -17.67
CA PHE A 82 -30.69 -16.41 -17.18
C PHE A 82 -29.47 -16.28 -18.10
N ALA A 83 -29.65 -16.42 -19.41
CA ALA A 83 -28.57 -16.31 -20.39
C ALA A 83 -27.89 -14.93 -20.38
N LYS A 84 -28.63 -13.84 -20.10
CA LYS A 84 -28.06 -12.50 -19.94
C LYS A 84 -27.41 -12.34 -18.57
N ALA A 85 -27.97 -12.95 -17.53
CA ALA A 85 -27.42 -12.88 -16.18
C ALA A 85 -26.05 -13.56 -16.06
N VAL A 86 -25.85 -14.73 -16.69
CA VAL A 86 -24.55 -15.42 -16.69
C VAL A 86 -23.49 -14.78 -17.60
N ALA A 87 -23.86 -13.75 -18.35
CA ALA A 87 -22.95 -12.96 -19.18
C ALA A 87 -22.53 -11.63 -18.52
N ASP A 88 -22.98 -11.38 -17.29
CA ASP A 88 -22.79 -10.13 -16.56
C ASP A 88 -22.30 -10.45 -15.13
N ASP A 89 -21.10 -10.00 -14.79
CA ASP A 89 -20.45 -10.33 -13.52
C ASP A 89 -21.20 -9.79 -12.30
N ALA A 90 -21.85 -8.62 -12.40
CA ALA A 90 -22.61 -8.05 -11.30
C ALA A 90 -23.87 -8.89 -11.01
N LYS A 91 -24.50 -9.42 -12.06
CA LYS A 91 -25.66 -10.32 -11.93
C LYS A 91 -25.25 -11.69 -11.41
N ILE A 92 -24.09 -12.22 -11.82
CA ILE A 92 -23.53 -13.45 -11.26
C ILE A 92 -23.28 -13.29 -9.76
N GLU A 93 -22.61 -12.21 -9.34
CA GLU A 93 -22.35 -11.92 -7.92
C GLU A 93 -23.64 -11.86 -7.11
N ARG A 94 -24.64 -11.09 -7.57
CA ARG A 94 -25.93 -10.98 -6.87
C ARG A 94 -26.60 -12.35 -6.76
N ALA A 95 -26.63 -13.13 -7.84
CA ALA A 95 -27.25 -14.44 -7.86
C ALA A 95 -26.54 -15.41 -6.89
N LEU A 96 -25.21 -15.39 -6.83
CA LEU A 96 -24.43 -16.19 -5.87
C LEU A 96 -24.74 -15.80 -4.42
N ARG A 97 -24.77 -14.51 -4.10
CA ARG A 97 -25.10 -14.04 -2.73
C ARG A 97 -26.50 -14.44 -2.30
N LEU A 98 -27.49 -14.31 -3.19
CA LEU A 98 -28.86 -14.75 -2.94
C LEU A 98 -28.94 -16.27 -2.80
N PHE A 99 -28.21 -17.03 -3.60
CA PHE A 99 -28.14 -18.49 -3.50
C PHE A 99 -27.56 -18.93 -2.16
N VAL A 100 -26.41 -18.40 -1.75
CA VAL A 100 -25.76 -18.74 -0.46
C VAL A 100 -26.71 -18.41 0.70
N SER A 101 -27.37 -17.25 0.66
CA SER A 101 -28.34 -16.83 1.68
C SER A 101 -29.58 -17.74 1.70
N ALA A 102 -30.11 -18.09 0.53
CA ALA A 102 -31.27 -18.97 0.38
C ALA A 102 -30.98 -20.40 0.82
N TRP A 103 -29.79 -20.91 0.53
CA TRP A 103 -29.35 -22.22 0.97
C TRP A 103 -29.16 -22.26 2.49
N LYS A 104 -28.47 -21.26 3.08
CA LYS A 104 -28.33 -21.12 4.54
C LYS A 104 -29.67 -21.02 5.27
N SER A 105 -30.65 -20.37 4.65
CA SER A 105 -31.99 -20.18 5.21
C SER A 105 -32.97 -21.32 4.87
N ASN A 106 -32.50 -22.42 4.27
CA ASN A 106 -33.30 -23.58 3.85
C ASN A 106 -34.43 -23.28 2.83
N PHE A 107 -34.38 -22.16 2.10
CA PHE A 107 -35.27 -21.91 0.96
C PHE A 107 -34.90 -22.78 -0.26
N ILE A 108 -33.63 -23.15 -0.38
CA ILE A 108 -33.12 -24.11 -1.36
C ILE A 108 -32.51 -25.28 -0.58
N ARG A 109 -32.97 -26.50 -0.86
CA ARG A 109 -32.42 -27.74 -0.31
C ARG A 109 -31.74 -28.53 -1.41
N LEU A 110 -30.44 -28.68 -1.31
CA LEU A 110 -29.65 -29.50 -2.22
C LEU A 110 -29.62 -30.94 -1.74
N VAL A 111 -29.66 -31.90 -2.66
CA VAL A 111 -29.64 -33.34 -2.34
C VAL A 111 -28.39 -34.00 -2.93
N ASP A 112 -27.76 -34.88 -2.16
CA ASP A 112 -26.61 -35.67 -2.58
C ASP A 112 -27.01 -36.88 -3.44
N ALA A 113 -26.04 -37.59 -3.98
CA ALA A 113 -26.27 -38.77 -4.82
C ALA A 113 -26.95 -39.95 -4.08
N THR A 114 -27.09 -39.89 -2.75
CA THR A 114 -27.78 -40.89 -1.93
C THR A 114 -29.20 -40.49 -1.58
N GLY A 115 -29.66 -39.31 -2.03
CA GLY A 115 -30.99 -38.79 -1.71
C GLY A 115 -31.06 -38.02 -0.38
N LYS A 116 -29.93 -37.76 0.29
CA LYS A 116 -29.90 -37.01 1.55
C LYS A 116 -29.65 -35.53 1.31
N THR A 117 -30.24 -34.68 2.15
CA THR A 117 -30.02 -33.23 2.07
C THR A 117 -28.57 -32.89 2.42
N VAL A 118 -27.94 -32.07 1.59
CA VAL A 118 -26.61 -31.51 1.84
C VAL A 118 -26.73 -30.42 2.91
N PRO A 119 -26.12 -30.58 4.09
CA PRO A 119 -26.13 -29.56 5.13
C PRO A 119 -25.38 -28.30 4.69
N THR A 120 -25.82 -27.13 5.15
CA THR A 120 -25.26 -25.81 4.79
C THR A 120 -23.79 -25.62 5.18
N GLY A 121 -23.28 -26.38 6.14
CA GLY A 121 -21.86 -26.41 6.53
C GLY A 121 -21.00 -27.42 5.76
N LYS A 122 -21.57 -28.19 4.83
CA LYS A 122 -20.86 -29.24 4.07
C LYS A 122 -20.77 -28.92 2.58
N ALA A 123 -20.20 -27.76 2.25
CA ALA A 123 -20.02 -27.30 0.86
C ALA A 123 -19.20 -28.25 -0.03
N ARG A 124 -18.40 -29.14 0.58
CA ARG A 124 -17.59 -30.19 -0.08
C ARG A 124 -18.34 -31.49 -0.41
N THR A 125 -19.63 -31.58 -0.10
CA THR A 125 -20.43 -32.76 -0.46
C THR A 125 -20.91 -32.66 -1.91
N TYR A 126 -20.79 -33.77 -2.65
CA TYR A 126 -21.24 -33.84 -4.04
C TYR A 126 -22.76 -33.79 -4.15
N MET A 127 -23.27 -32.86 -4.96
CA MET A 127 -24.67 -32.77 -5.33
C MET A 127 -24.99 -33.82 -6.40
N GLY A 128 -26.07 -34.57 -6.22
CA GLY A 128 -26.48 -35.58 -7.20
C GLY A 128 -26.99 -34.97 -8.52
N ALA A 129 -27.53 -33.75 -8.44
CA ALA A 129 -28.03 -32.96 -9.56
C ALA A 129 -26.97 -32.68 -10.65
N CYS A 130 -25.70 -32.49 -10.29
CA CYS A 130 -24.65 -32.13 -11.26
C CYS A 130 -23.32 -32.86 -11.07
N GLY A 131 -23.16 -33.65 -10.01
CA GLY A 131 -21.92 -34.38 -9.73
C GLY A 131 -20.74 -33.47 -9.34
N LEU A 132 -21.03 -32.25 -8.87
CA LEU A 132 -20.07 -31.29 -8.33
C LEU A 132 -20.39 -31.01 -6.87
N THR A 133 -19.39 -30.57 -6.11
CA THR A 133 -19.63 -30.00 -4.78
C THR A 133 -20.24 -28.60 -4.89
N VAL A 134 -20.84 -28.09 -3.81
CA VAL A 134 -21.35 -26.71 -3.79
C VAL A 134 -20.21 -25.72 -4.00
N GLU A 135 -19.06 -25.96 -3.35
CA GLU A 135 -17.83 -25.18 -3.54
C GLU A 135 -17.38 -25.16 -5.01
N GLN A 136 -17.38 -26.31 -5.70
CA GLN A 136 -17.04 -26.39 -7.12
C GLN A 136 -18.04 -25.65 -8.02
N ALA A 137 -19.32 -25.68 -7.67
CA ALA A 137 -20.36 -24.96 -8.40
C ALA A 137 -20.23 -23.44 -8.23
N GLU A 138 -19.98 -22.97 -7.01
CA GLU A 138 -19.72 -21.55 -6.72
C GLU A 138 -18.46 -21.07 -7.46
N MET A 139 -17.36 -21.84 -7.40
CA MET A 139 -16.13 -21.55 -8.13
C MET A 139 -16.35 -21.40 -9.63
N HIS A 140 -17.18 -22.25 -10.24
CA HIS A 140 -17.49 -22.14 -11.67
C HIS A 140 -18.10 -20.77 -12.02
N PHE A 141 -19.05 -20.28 -11.23
CA PHE A 141 -19.68 -18.98 -11.47
C PHE A 141 -18.76 -17.82 -11.09
N ILE A 142 -17.92 -17.96 -10.07
CA ILE A 142 -16.86 -16.98 -9.75
C ILE A 142 -15.90 -16.86 -10.94
N ASP A 143 -15.43 -17.97 -11.52
CA ASP A 143 -14.55 -17.98 -12.68
C ASP A 143 -15.21 -17.33 -13.91
N LEU A 144 -16.52 -17.56 -14.12
CA LEU A 144 -17.28 -16.86 -15.16
C LEU A 144 -17.33 -15.34 -14.91
N ALA A 145 -17.58 -14.91 -13.68
CA ALA A 145 -17.57 -13.50 -13.32
C ALA A 145 -16.17 -12.88 -13.54
N LEU A 146 -15.10 -13.53 -13.08
CA LEU A 146 -13.72 -13.10 -13.30
C LEU A 146 -13.38 -12.97 -14.79
N THR A 147 -13.91 -13.87 -15.63
CA THR A 147 -13.74 -13.81 -17.08
C THR A 147 -14.35 -12.54 -17.68
N GLN A 148 -15.53 -12.11 -17.18
CA GLN A 148 -16.15 -10.86 -17.63
C GLN A 148 -15.42 -9.63 -17.07
N ILE A 149 -15.10 -9.64 -15.78
CA ILE A 149 -14.39 -8.56 -15.08
C ILE A 149 -13.06 -8.24 -15.78
N PHE A 150 -12.26 -9.28 -16.08
CA PHE A 150 -10.94 -9.13 -16.71
C PHE A 150 -10.96 -9.32 -18.23
N ARG A 151 -12.11 -9.17 -18.90
CA ARG A 151 -12.23 -9.36 -20.36
C ARG A 151 -11.22 -8.52 -21.17
N LYS A 152 -10.90 -7.31 -20.69
CA LYS A 152 -9.91 -6.41 -21.31
C LYS A 152 -8.45 -6.73 -20.91
N ASN A 153 -8.23 -7.62 -19.95
CA ASN A 153 -6.92 -7.98 -19.42
C ASN A 153 -6.79 -9.50 -19.11
N PRO A 154 -6.73 -10.36 -20.15
CA PRO A 154 -6.74 -11.82 -19.99
C PRO A 154 -5.48 -12.39 -19.33
N LYS A 155 -4.34 -11.69 -19.35
CA LYS A 155 -3.13 -12.17 -18.63
C LYS A 155 -3.31 -12.05 -17.12
N SER A 156 -3.90 -10.95 -16.65
CA SER A 156 -4.20 -10.78 -15.23
C SER A 156 -5.27 -11.76 -14.77
N GLN A 157 -6.29 -12.03 -15.60
CA GLN A 157 -7.27 -13.08 -15.36
C GLN A 157 -6.58 -14.42 -15.05
N ARG A 158 -5.71 -14.92 -15.94
CA ARG A 158 -5.04 -16.22 -15.76
C ARG A 158 -4.22 -16.32 -14.47
N ARG A 159 -3.73 -15.19 -13.96
CA ARG A 159 -2.95 -15.14 -12.72
C ARG A 159 -3.83 -15.14 -11.47
N LEU A 160 -5.03 -14.58 -11.54
CA LEU A 160 -5.97 -14.47 -10.43
C LEU A 160 -6.97 -15.64 -10.37
N MET A 161 -7.17 -16.35 -11.49
CA MET A 161 -8.01 -17.56 -11.54
C MET A 161 -7.54 -18.61 -10.52
N GLY A 162 -8.49 -19.15 -9.76
CA GLY A 162 -8.22 -20.12 -8.69
C GLY A 162 -7.63 -19.53 -7.40
N MET A 163 -7.33 -18.23 -7.36
CA MET A 163 -6.90 -17.54 -6.14
C MET A 163 -8.07 -16.89 -5.37
N VAL A 164 -9.21 -16.70 -6.05
CA VAL A 164 -10.41 -16.06 -5.50
C VAL A 164 -11.49 -17.12 -5.33
N ASN A 165 -11.84 -17.43 -4.07
CA ASN A 165 -12.77 -18.50 -3.74
C ASN A 165 -14.06 -18.01 -3.05
N ASP A 166 -14.23 -16.70 -2.93
CA ASP A 166 -15.34 -16.07 -2.22
C ASP A 166 -16.06 -15.08 -3.15
N PRO A 167 -17.40 -15.19 -3.34
CA PRO A 167 -18.18 -14.21 -4.06
C PRO A 167 -18.00 -12.77 -3.56
N ASP A 168 -17.73 -12.57 -2.26
CA ASP A 168 -17.55 -11.25 -1.67
C ASP A 168 -16.26 -10.54 -2.13
N ALA A 169 -15.34 -11.26 -2.77
CA ALA A 169 -14.16 -10.68 -3.38
C ALA A 169 -14.45 -10.09 -4.78
N LEU A 170 -15.56 -10.42 -5.44
CA LEU A 170 -15.86 -9.97 -6.82
C LEU A 170 -15.90 -8.43 -6.97
N PRO A 171 -16.49 -7.65 -6.05
CA PRO A 171 -16.39 -6.18 -6.09
C PRO A 171 -14.95 -5.67 -6.09
N LYS A 172 -14.08 -6.27 -5.27
CA LYS A 172 -12.65 -5.92 -5.19
C LYS A 172 -11.91 -6.28 -6.47
N MET A 173 -12.28 -7.40 -7.10
CA MET A 173 -11.72 -7.79 -8.40
C MET A 173 -12.08 -6.80 -9.51
N ARG A 174 -13.25 -6.15 -9.47
CA ARG A 174 -13.57 -5.06 -10.40
C ARG A 174 -12.63 -3.87 -10.24
N VAL A 175 -12.27 -3.51 -9.01
CA VAL A 175 -11.27 -2.46 -8.76
C VAL A 175 -9.93 -2.86 -9.38
N LEU A 176 -9.48 -4.10 -9.15
CA LEU A 176 -8.25 -4.63 -9.73
C LEU A 176 -8.26 -4.68 -11.26
N ALA A 177 -9.41 -4.86 -11.90
CA ALA A 177 -9.51 -4.85 -13.36
C ALA A 177 -9.22 -3.48 -14.00
N HIS A 178 -9.29 -2.40 -13.21
CA HIS A 178 -8.89 -1.07 -13.65
C HIS A 178 -7.37 -0.84 -13.57
N PHE A 179 -6.62 -1.75 -12.95
CA PHE A 179 -5.17 -1.63 -12.88
C PHE A 179 -4.56 -1.77 -14.28
N GLN A 180 -3.50 -1.00 -14.52
CA GLN A 180 -2.62 -1.25 -15.65
C GLN A 180 -2.08 -2.70 -15.57
N GLN A 181 -2.12 -3.43 -16.68
CA GLN A 181 -1.75 -4.85 -16.73
C GLN A 181 -0.37 -5.14 -16.14
N LEU A 182 0.62 -4.29 -16.42
CA LEU A 182 1.98 -4.44 -15.91
C LEU A 182 2.06 -4.14 -14.40
N SER A 183 1.31 -3.17 -13.89
CA SER A 183 1.21 -2.89 -12.45
C SER A 183 0.65 -4.10 -11.71
N LEU A 184 -0.49 -4.62 -12.15
CA LEU A 184 -1.10 -5.80 -11.53
C LEU A 184 -0.18 -7.03 -11.61
N THR A 185 0.59 -7.16 -12.69
CA THR A 185 1.61 -8.21 -12.85
C THR A 185 2.69 -8.12 -11.77
N GLU A 186 3.24 -6.93 -11.52
CA GLU A 186 4.26 -6.72 -10.47
C GLU A 186 3.67 -6.88 -9.07
N LEU A 187 2.44 -6.41 -8.83
CA LEU A 187 1.73 -6.60 -7.56
C LEU A 187 1.55 -8.08 -7.23
N VAL A 188 0.97 -8.86 -8.15
CA VAL A 188 0.76 -10.30 -7.95
C VAL A 188 2.09 -11.04 -7.80
N MET A 189 3.13 -10.66 -8.54
CA MET A 189 4.46 -11.26 -8.38
C MET A 189 5.08 -10.96 -7.01
N GLY A 190 4.88 -9.76 -6.47
CA GLY A 190 5.38 -9.39 -5.15
C GLY A 190 4.62 -10.05 -4.01
N LEU A 191 3.30 -10.23 -4.15
CA LEU A 191 2.47 -10.93 -3.16
C LEU A 191 2.63 -12.46 -3.23
N GLY A 192 3.04 -13.00 -4.38
CA GLY A 192 3.27 -14.43 -4.56
C GLY A 192 2.01 -15.28 -4.33
N HIS A 193 2.14 -16.34 -3.55
CA HIS A 193 1.03 -17.27 -3.25
C HIS A 193 -0.03 -16.65 -2.33
N GLU A 194 0.30 -15.57 -1.60
CA GLU A 194 -0.63 -14.86 -0.71
C GLU A 194 -1.48 -13.82 -1.46
N ALA A 195 -1.29 -13.64 -2.78
CA ALA A 195 -1.99 -12.62 -3.56
C ALA A 195 -3.52 -12.70 -3.44
N GLY A 196 -4.12 -13.87 -3.63
CA GLY A 196 -5.56 -14.06 -3.49
C GLY A 196 -6.08 -13.69 -2.09
N PRO A 197 -5.56 -14.33 -1.02
CA PRO A 197 -5.95 -14.03 0.36
C PRO A 197 -5.73 -12.57 0.79
N ILE A 198 -4.66 -11.92 0.35
CA ILE A 198 -4.38 -10.53 0.69
C ILE A 198 -5.34 -9.59 -0.05
N LEU A 199 -5.43 -9.71 -1.38
CA LEU A 199 -6.26 -8.83 -2.22
C LEU A 199 -7.76 -8.95 -1.90
N SER A 200 -8.22 -10.12 -1.42
CA SER A 200 -9.61 -10.30 -0.99
C SER A 200 -9.91 -9.62 0.36
N LYS A 201 -8.90 -9.42 1.21
CA LYS A 201 -9.06 -8.79 2.54
C LYS A 201 -8.81 -7.30 2.53
N ILE A 202 -7.91 -6.78 1.69
CA ILE A 202 -7.63 -5.34 1.58
C ILE A 202 -8.90 -4.53 1.31
N ASP A 203 -9.05 -3.40 1.97
CA ASP A 203 -10.17 -2.47 1.78
C ASP A 203 -10.18 -1.85 0.40
N ALA A 204 -11.37 -1.49 -0.10
CA ALA A 204 -11.52 -0.92 -1.44
C ALA A 204 -10.66 0.34 -1.63
N GLU A 205 -10.58 1.20 -0.62
CA GLU A 205 -9.78 2.43 -0.69
C GLU A 205 -8.29 2.16 -0.89
N LYS A 206 -7.72 1.20 -0.16
CA LYS A 206 -6.32 0.78 -0.34
C LYS A 206 -6.09 0.13 -1.71
N LEU A 207 -7.05 -0.62 -2.23
CA LEU A 207 -6.97 -1.15 -3.60
C LEU A 207 -6.98 -0.02 -4.64
N TYR A 208 -7.81 1.01 -4.47
CA TYR A 208 -7.78 2.19 -5.35
C TYR A 208 -6.46 2.95 -5.24
N ALA A 209 -5.89 3.07 -4.03
CA ALA A 209 -4.58 3.66 -3.84
C ALA A 209 -3.48 2.85 -4.54
N LEU A 210 -3.46 1.52 -4.39
CA LEU A 210 -2.52 0.65 -5.11
C LEU A 210 -2.68 0.76 -6.64
N ALA A 211 -3.88 1.10 -7.14
CA ALA A 211 -4.14 1.30 -8.55
C ALA A 211 -3.43 2.53 -9.13
N THR A 212 -3.11 3.53 -8.30
CA THR A 212 -2.35 4.72 -8.74
C THR A 212 -0.89 4.39 -9.02
N LEU A 213 -0.38 3.29 -8.46
CA LEU A 213 1.00 2.86 -8.67
C LEU A 213 1.21 2.30 -10.08
N LYS A 214 2.05 2.99 -10.85
CA LYS A 214 2.59 2.51 -12.12
C LYS A 214 3.47 1.26 -11.91
N SER A 215 3.69 0.52 -12.99
CA SER A 215 4.44 -0.74 -12.93
C SER A 215 5.87 -0.58 -12.42
N TYR A 216 6.50 0.58 -12.68
CA TYR A 216 7.84 0.85 -12.19
C TYR A 216 7.87 1.09 -10.68
N HIS A 217 6.83 1.70 -10.09
CA HIS A 217 6.70 1.83 -8.63
C HIS A 217 6.65 0.46 -7.97
N LEU A 218 5.72 -0.40 -8.43
CA LEU A 218 5.53 -1.72 -7.85
C LEU A 218 6.76 -2.61 -8.04
N ARG A 219 7.42 -2.52 -9.20
CA ARG A 219 8.68 -3.24 -9.43
C ARG A 219 9.78 -2.76 -8.48
N ALA A 220 9.93 -1.45 -8.31
CA ALA A 220 10.92 -0.87 -7.43
C ALA A 220 10.67 -1.28 -5.97
N LEU A 221 9.43 -1.11 -5.48
CA LEU A 221 9.00 -1.54 -4.16
C LEU A 221 9.26 -3.03 -3.93
N ARG A 222 8.94 -3.89 -4.91
CA ARG A 222 9.16 -5.33 -4.82
C ARG A 222 10.64 -5.69 -4.72
N GLN A 223 11.49 -5.01 -5.48
CA GLN A 223 12.93 -5.22 -5.44
C GLN A 223 13.56 -4.70 -4.15
N THR A 224 13.08 -3.57 -3.66
CA THR A 224 13.54 -2.94 -2.43
C THR A 224 13.13 -3.74 -1.21
N LEU A 225 11.84 -4.01 -1.03
CA LEU A 225 11.31 -4.64 0.19
C LEU A 225 11.47 -6.17 0.20
N GLY A 226 11.71 -6.79 -0.95
CA GLY A 226 11.84 -8.25 -1.08
C GLY A 226 10.66 -8.99 -0.45
N ALA A 227 10.93 -9.84 0.54
CA ALA A 227 9.91 -10.59 1.27
C ALA A 227 8.93 -9.70 2.05
N GLY A 228 9.34 -8.48 2.42
CA GLY A 228 8.51 -7.49 3.09
C GLY A 228 7.51 -6.78 2.18
N PHE A 229 7.54 -7.02 0.86
CA PHE A 229 6.63 -6.35 -0.08
C PHE A 229 5.15 -6.55 0.27
N LYS A 230 4.78 -7.67 0.87
CA LYS A 230 3.39 -7.92 1.29
C LYS A 230 2.86 -6.89 2.29
N ASN A 231 3.75 -6.24 3.06
CA ASN A 231 3.37 -5.25 4.07
C ASN A 231 2.84 -3.94 3.45
N ILE A 232 2.97 -3.74 2.13
CA ILE A 232 2.32 -2.59 1.46
C ILE A 232 0.79 -2.65 1.55
N ALA A 233 0.23 -3.83 1.82
CA ALA A 233 -1.21 -4.00 2.09
C ALA A 233 -1.64 -3.32 3.39
N ASP A 234 -0.72 -3.18 4.34
CA ASP A 234 -0.97 -2.62 5.66
C ASP A 234 -0.78 -1.10 5.68
N TRP A 235 -0.07 -0.54 4.69
CA TRP A 235 0.15 0.90 4.57
C TRP A 235 -1.16 1.69 4.42
N ASP A 236 -1.12 2.94 4.88
CA ASP A 236 -2.22 3.87 4.71
C ASP A 236 -2.43 4.24 3.24
N ALA A 237 -3.69 4.35 2.83
CA ALA A 237 -4.04 4.64 1.44
C ALA A 237 -3.44 5.97 0.95
N GLU A 238 -3.37 6.98 1.82
CA GLU A 238 -2.78 8.29 1.50
C GLU A 238 -1.27 8.22 1.27
N ILE A 239 -0.54 7.35 2.00
CA ILE A 239 0.90 7.11 1.76
C ILE A 239 1.10 6.50 0.37
N ILE A 240 0.31 5.48 0.03
CA ILE A 240 0.39 4.82 -1.27
C ILE A 240 0.07 5.81 -2.41
N LYS A 241 -0.96 6.65 -2.24
CA LYS A 241 -1.32 7.69 -3.21
C LYS A 241 -0.18 8.70 -3.36
N ALA A 242 0.39 9.19 -2.25
CA ALA A 242 1.51 10.13 -2.27
C ALA A 242 2.72 9.54 -3.01
N ILE A 243 3.05 8.26 -2.82
CA ILE A 243 4.12 7.59 -3.57
C ILE A 243 3.80 7.60 -5.07
N GLY A 244 2.56 7.24 -5.43
CA GLY A 244 2.12 7.17 -6.82
C GLY A 244 2.11 8.52 -7.55
N SER A 245 1.87 9.62 -6.83
CA SER A 245 1.83 10.98 -7.38
C SER A 245 3.16 11.72 -7.33
N SER A 246 3.99 11.47 -6.32
CA SER A 246 5.18 12.28 -6.02
C SER A 246 6.48 11.65 -6.54
N PHE A 247 6.55 10.32 -6.67
CA PHE A 247 7.73 9.67 -7.22
C PHE A 247 7.60 9.46 -8.73
N ASN A 248 8.58 9.97 -9.47
CA ASN A 248 8.56 10.03 -10.93
C ASN A 248 9.55 9.06 -11.59
N CYS A 249 10.50 8.51 -10.83
CA CYS A 249 11.45 7.51 -11.33
C CYS A 249 11.64 6.34 -10.35
N VAL A 250 12.29 5.28 -10.82
CA VAL A 250 12.55 4.05 -10.04
C VAL A 250 13.58 4.31 -8.94
N GLU A 251 14.53 5.19 -9.24
CA GLU A 251 15.66 5.54 -8.38
C GLU A 251 15.18 6.13 -7.06
N GLN A 252 14.16 7.01 -7.04
CA GLN A 252 13.61 7.54 -5.79
C GLN A 252 13.18 6.43 -4.80
N ILE A 253 12.53 5.38 -5.26
CA ILE A 253 12.10 4.24 -4.41
C ILE A 253 13.29 3.36 -4.01
N ARG A 254 14.24 3.13 -4.92
CA ARG A 254 15.42 2.30 -4.66
C ARG A 254 16.37 2.97 -3.66
N ASP A 255 16.55 4.27 -3.81
CA ASP A 255 17.48 5.07 -3.01
C ASP A 255 16.98 5.20 -1.58
N LEU A 256 15.66 5.33 -1.38
CA LEU A 256 15.01 5.17 -0.07
C LEU A 256 15.28 3.79 0.54
N GLY A 257 15.21 2.74 -0.27
CA GLY A 257 15.40 1.39 0.24
C GLY A 257 14.32 1.02 1.27
N ASP A 258 14.71 0.26 2.30
CA ASP A 258 13.81 -0.14 3.38
C ASP A 258 13.35 1.04 4.25
N ALA A 259 14.03 2.20 4.18
CA ALA A 259 13.65 3.41 4.91
C ALA A 259 12.26 3.93 4.52
N ILE A 260 11.76 3.55 3.33
CA ILE A 260 10.39 3.88 2.91
C ILE A 260 9.33 3.36 3.90
N GLY A 261 9.63 2.27 4.61
CA GLY A 261 8.74 1.71 5.62
C GLY A 261 8.66 2.51 6.92
N ALA A 262 9.58 3.44 7.16
CA ALA A 262 9.58 4.33 8.33
C ALA A 262 8.77 5.62 8.10
N ILE A 263 8.30 5.85 6.88
CA ILE A 263 7.58 7.07 6.52
C ILE A 263 6.08 6.88 6.80
N HIS A 264 5.58 7.61 7.78
CA HIS A 264 4.17 7.52 8.21
C HIS A 264 3.33 8.73 7.81
N SER A 265 3.92 9.74 7.16
CA SER A 265 3.22 10.94 6.69
C SER A 265 3.16 11.04 5.16
N PRO A 266 1.98 11.25 4.55
CA PRO A 266 1.87 11.45 3.09
C PRO A 266 2.55 12.76 2.64
N ASP A 267 2.57 13.78 3.50
CA ASP A 267 3.28 15.03 3.23
C ASP A 267 4.79 14.82 3.19
N ALA A 268 5.32 13.92 4.04
CA ALA A 268 6.73 13.55 4.02
C ALA A 268 7.12 12.90 2.67
N ILE A 269 6.30 11.98 2.16
CA ILE A 269 6.50 11.40 0.82
C ILE A 269 6.47 12.49 -0.26
N THR A 270 5.56 13.46 -0.14
CA THR A 270 5.43 14.55 -1.10
C THR A 270 6.66 15.46 -1.09
N VAL A 271 7.19 15.78 0.09
CA VAL A 271 8.45 16.53 0.23
C VAL A 271 9.62 15.75 -0.38
N LEU A 272 9.78 14.47 -0.04
CA LEU A 272 10.84 13.62 -0.60
C LEU A 272 10.73 13.48 -2.12
N GLY A 273 9.51 13.53 -2.67
CA GLY A 273 9.28 13.49 -4.11
C GLY A 273 9.75 14.75 -4.85
N ARG A 274 9.86 15.88 -4.14
CA ARG A 274 10.36 17.18 -4.67
C ARG A 274 11.87 17.31 -4.61
N TRP A 275 12.55 16.44 -3.87
CA TRP A 275 14.01 16.40 -3.85
C TRP A 275 14.57 16.18 -5.27
N GLU A 276 15.76 16.72 -5.55
CA GLU A 276 16.23 16.86 -6.91
C GLU A 276 16.49 15.51 -7.59
N VAL A 277 16.04 15.40 -8.85
CA VAL A 277 16.25 14.26 -9.74
C VAL A 277 16.92 14.75 -11.02
N ARG A 278 18.14 14.29 -11.29
CA ARG A 278 18.93 14.69 -12.47
C ARG A 278 19.01 13.54 -13.46
N ASP A 279 18.65 13.80 -14.71
CA ASP A 279 18.89 12.84 -15.80
C ASP A 279 20.40 12.80 -16.09
N VAL A 280 21.00 11.61 -15.97
CA VAL A 280 22.43 11.37 -16.21
C VAL A 280 22.66 10.40 -17.36
N THR A 281 21.62 10.12 -18.15
CA THR A 281 21.62 9.10 -19.20
C THR A 281 22.74 9.33 -20.22
N ASP A 282 22.87 10.56 -20.73
CA ASP A 282 23.84 10.90 -21.78
C ASP A 282 25.27 10.77 -21.27
N ARG A 283 25.55 11.34 -20.09
CA ARG A 283 26.85 11.20 -19.41
C ARG A 283 27.23 9.73 -19.21
N LEU A 284 26.28 8.90 -18.76
CA LEU A 284 26.54 7.46 -18.58
C LEU A 284 26.73 6.73 -19.92
N ASN A 285 26.04 7.12 -20.98
CA ASN A 285 26.22 6.56 -22.31
C ASN A 285 27.59 6.92 -22.91
N GLU A 286 28.06 8.16 -22.70
CA GLU A 286 29.42 8.58 -23.06
C GLU A 286 30.48 7.74 -22.35
N GLU A 287 30.36 7.57 -21.02
CA GLU A 287 31.26 6.72 -20.24
C GLU A 287 31.26 5.25 -20.69
N ARG A 288 30.09 4.72 -21.08
CA ARG A 288 29.95 3.35 -21.59
C ARG A 288 30.56 3.20 -22.97
N SER A 289 30.34 4.17 -23.85
CA SER A 289 30.94 4.23 -25.19
C SER A 289 32.47 4.25 -25.10
N ALA A 290 33.03 5.07 -24.19
CA ALA A 290 34.46 5.09 -23.90
C ALA A 290 35.02 3.75 -23.40
N ARG A 291 34.17 2.89 -22.81
CA ARG A 291 34.52 1.52 -22.36
C ARG A 291 34.16 0.44 -23.38
N GLY A 292 33.71 0.80 -24.59
CA GLY A 292 33.28 -0.14 -25.63
C GLY A 292 31.98 -0.89 -25.31
N LEU A 293 31.16 -0.37 -24.39
CA LEU A 293 29.87 -0.95 -24.00
C LEU A 293 28.73 -0.29 -24.77
N GLY A 294 27.70 -1.07 -25.12
CA GLY A 294 26.49 -0.53 -25.75
C GLY A 294 25.70 0.42 -24.83
N GLU A 295 24.89 1.28 -25.44
CA GLU A 295 24.05 2.26 -24.76
C GLU A 295 23.06 1.65 -23.75
N LEU A 296 22.70 2.45 -22.76
CA LEU A 296 21.71 2.08 -21.75
C LEU A 296 20.31 1.99 -22.35
N LYS A 297 19.56 0.99 -21.89
CA LYS A 297 18.13 0.90 -22.17
C LYS A 297 17.37 1.77 -21.16
N GLY A 298 16.81 2.87 -21.67
CA GLY A 298 15.98 3.83 -20.94
C GLY A 298 16.78 4.81 -20.09
N GLN A 299 16.08 5.81 -19.56
CA GLN A 299 16.67 6.89 -18.77
C GLN A 299 17.24 6.37 -17.43
N ARG A 300 18.25 7.08 -16.92
CA ARG A 300 18.85 6.88 -15.60
C ARG A 300 18.96 8.20 -14.88
N PHE A 301 18.64 8.16 -13.60
CA PHE A 301 18.57 9.35 -12.77
C PHE A 301 19.52 9.25 -11.57
N GLU A 302 20.13 10.36 -11.21
CA GLU A 302 20.72 10.56 -9.88
C GLU A 302 19.74 11.36 -9.02
N THR A 303 19.51 10.91 -7.77
CA THR A 303 18.58 11.56 -6.85
C THR A 303 19.33 12.14 -5.64
N ASP A 304 18.76 13.18 -5.05
CA ASP A 304 19.22 13.68 -3.74
C ASP A 304 19.02 12.64 -2.63
N LEU A 305 18.07 11.71 -2.77
CA LEU A 305 17.87 10.61 -1.81
C LEU A 305 19.12 9.70 -1.76
N ALA A 306 19.70 9.38 -2.93
CA ALA A 306 20.93 8.61 -3.01
C ALA A 306 22.11 9.37 -2.37
N ALA A 307 22.22 10.67 -2.66
CA ALA A 307 23.26 11.52 -2.09
C ALA A 307 23.13 11.63 -0.57
N ALA A 308 21.92 11.84 -0.05
CA ALA A 308 21.63 11.89 1.37
C ALA A 308 21.99 10.59 2.07
N ARG A 309 21.68 9.44 1.46
CA ARG A 309 22.07 8.13 2.01
C ARG A 309 23.58 7.95 2.11
N LEU A 310 24.34 8.45 1.13
CA LEU A 310 25.81 8.41 1.17
C LEU A 310 26.41 9.37 2.21
N ILE A 311 25.80 10.55 2.37
CA ILE A 311 26.27 11.58 3.30
C ILE A 311 25.95 11.17 4.74
N LEU A 312 24.69 10.81 5.01
CA LEU A 312 24.16 10.51 6.35
C LEU A 312 24.46 9.07 6.81
N GLY A 313 24.77 8.16 5.89
CA GLY A 313 25.10 6.77 6.22
C GLY A 313 24.00 6.09 7.03
N GLY A 314 24.34 5.59 8.23
CA GLY A 314 23.42 4.87 9.11
C GLY A 314 22.24 5.71 9.62
N PHE A 315 22.36 7.04 9.63
CA PHE A 315 21.34 7.95 10.14
C PHE A 315 20.22 8.25 9.13
N PHE A 316 20.41 7.86 7.87
CA PHE A 316 19.42 8.09 6.81
C PHE A 316 18.04 7.50 7.16
N ASN A 317 18.00 6.29 7.73
CA ASN A 317 16.75 5.64 8.09
C ASN A 317 15.99 6.39 9.21
N THR A 318 16.72 6.90 10.21
CA THR A 318 16.14 7.69 11.29
C THR A 318 15.57 9.00 10.75
N LEU A 319 16.29 9.66 9.83
CA LEU A 319 15.81 10.88 9.19
C LEU A 319 14.49 10.67 8.46
N MET A 320 14.28 9.53 7.79
CA MET A 320 13.03 9.28 7.05
C MET A 320 11.77 9.21 7.94
N ALA A 321 11.92 9.08 9.26
CA ALA A 321 10.82 9.14 10.21
C ALA A 321 10.49 10.58 10.68
N GLU A 322 11.31 11.57 10.33
CA GLU A 322 11.11 12.97 10.76
C GLU A 322 9.93 13.66 10.05
N PRO A 323 9.40 14.75 10.63
CA PRO A 323 8.34 15.54 10.01
C PRO A 323 8.72 16.14 8.64
N PRO A 324 7.73 16.44 7.78
CA PRO A 324 7.96 16.92 6.41
C PRO A 324 8.87 18.16 6.32
N GLU A 325 8.72 19.11 7.23
CA GLU A 325 9.53 20.34 7.24
C GLU A 325 11.02 20.07 7.54
N ILE A 326 11.31 19.07 8.39
CA ILE A 326 12.68 18.67 8.69
C ILE A 326 13.29 17.96 7.47
N LEU A 327 12.52 17.08 6.82
CA LEU A 327 12.92 16.45 5.56
C LEU A 327 13.19 17.49 4.47
N GLU A 328 12.40 18.56 4.39
CA GLU A 328 12.64 19.65 3.44
C GLU A 328 13.95 20.40 3.74
N ALA A 329 14.22 20.69 5.01
CA ALA A 329 15.48 21.31 5.43
C ALA A 329 16.71 20.46 5.04
N PHE A 330 16.65 19.15 5.28
CA PHE A 330 17.71 18.23 4.85
C PHE A 330 17.81 18.12 3.33
N GLY A 331 16.69 18.11 2.59
CA GLY A 331 16.72 18.13 1.13
C GLY A 331 17.46 19.35 0.58
N ASN A 332 17.15 20.54 1.12
CA ASN A 332 17.84 21.78 0.77
C ASN A 332 19.33 21.75 1.10
N LEU A 333 19.71 21.19 2.25
CA LEU A 333 21.10 21.00 2.64
C LEU A 333 21.86 20.09 1.67
N ILE A 334 21.28 18.93 1.34
CA ILE A 334 21.90 17.96 0.44
C ILE A 334 22.05 18.54 -0.96
N SER A 335 21.02 19.22 -1.47
CA SER A 335 21.09 19.92 -2.77
C SER A 335 22.23 20.95 -2.78
N ARG A 336 22.35 21.79 -1.73
CA ARG A 336 23.46 22.75 -1.59
C ARG A 336 24.82 22.05 -1.63
N ILE A 337 25.04 21.01 -0.81
CA ILE A 337 26.29 20.25 -0.78
C ILE A 337 26.65 19.69 -2.16
N ARG A 338 25.67 19.19 -2.92
CA ARG A 338 25.90 18.68 -4.28
C ARG A 338 26.30 19.76 -5.28
N THR A 339 25.83 21.00 -5.09
CA THR A 339 26.19 22.15 -5.94
C THR A 339 27.49 22.83 -5.52
N THR A 340 27.96 22.63 -4.29
CA THR A 340 29.24 23.14 -3.80
C THR A 340 30.42 22.57 -4.60
N ASP A 341 31.44 23.40 -4.80
CA ASP A 341 32.71 23.02 -5.41
C ASP A 341 33.33 21.79 -4.73
N LYS A 342 34.05 20.98 -5.50
CA LYS A 342 34.56 19.68 -5.02
C LYS A 342 35.45 19.78 -3.79
N VAL A 343 36.19 20.88 -3.65
CA VAL A 343 37.11 21.11 -2.53
C VAL A 343 36.30 21.31 -1.25
N ASP A 344 35.36 22.25 -1.25
CA ASP A 344 34.57 22.60 -0.05
C ASP A 344 33.46 21.57 0.26
N ARG A 345 33.06 20.76 -0.73
CA ARG A 345 32.05 19.72 -0.55
C ARG A 345 32.42 18.71 0.53
N LYS A 346 33.70 18.32 0.59
CA LYS A 346 34.15 17.34 1.59
C LYS A 346 33.95 17.88 3.00
N ASP A 347 34.37 19.11 3.24
CA ASP A 347 34.26 19.76 4.55
C ASP A 347 32.79 19.88 4.98
N ARG A 348 31.88 20.24 4.05
CA ARG A 348 30.44 20.27 4.34
C ARG A 348 29.84 18.89 4.63
N ILE A 349 30.33 17.84 3.98
CA ILE A 349 29.91 16.46 4.31
C ILE A 349 30.40 16.07 5.70
N ASP A 350 31.64 16.43 6.04
CA ASP A 350 32.24 16.13 7.34
C ASP A 350 31.52 16.89 8.47
N GLU A 351 31.09 18.14 8.26
CA GLU A 351 30.22 18.89 9.18
C GLU A 351 28.90 18.16 9.45
N VAL A 352 28.22 17.68 8.40
CA VAL A 352 26.95 16.93 8.52
C VAL A 352 27.16 15.63 9.28
N ARG A 353 28.23 14.89 8.98
CA ARG A 353 28.54 13.65 9.68
C ARG A 353 28.86 13.91 11.15
N LEU A 354 29.64 14.94 11.45
CA LEU A 354 29.96 15.31 12.82
C LEU A 354 28.69 15.65 13.62
N PHE A 355 27.76 16.40 13.02
CA PHE A 355 26.45 16.66 13.61
C PHE A 355 25.70 15.36 13.88
N CYS A 356 25.61 14.48 12.90
CA CYS A 356 24.89 13.22 13.03
C CYS A 356 25.49 12.31 14.11
N GLU A 357 26.82 12.20 14.17
CA GLU A 357 27.53 11.32 15.09
C GLU A 357 27.52 11.83 16.54
N ARG A 358 27.59 13.16 16.74
CA ARG A 358 27.75 13.73 18.09
C ARG A 358 26.46 14.25 18.70
N PHE A 359 25.53 14.75 17.87
CA PHE A 359 24.41 15.54 18.38
C PHE A 359 23.04 14.96 18.05
N LEU A 360 22.89 14.18 16.97
CA LEU A 360 21.57 13.70 16.54
C LEU A 360 20.85 12.87 17.61
N GLU A 361 21.56 12.14 18.47
CA GLU A 361 20.96 11.41 19.59
C GLU A 361 20.22 12.30 20.60
N TYR A 362 20.58 13.59 20.67
CA TYR A 362 19.95 14.58 21.53
C TYR A 362 18.88 15.41 20.80
N MET A 363 18.73 15.23 19.49
CA MET A 363 17.84 16.05 18.69
C MET A 363 16.45 15.43 18.62
N ASN A 364 15.45 16.24 18.93
CA ASN A 364 14.06 16.02 18.52
C ASN A 364 13.64 17.16 17.58
N SER A 365 12.46 17.03 16.96
CA SER A 365 12.01 18.00 15.97
C SER A 365 11.85 19.43 16.55
N ASP A 366 11.55 19.59 17.85
CA ASP A 366 11.45 20.90 18.50
C ASP A 366 12.82 21.57 18.69
N ILE A 367 13.84 20.79 19.04
CA ILE A 367 15.22 21.27 19.13
C ILE A 367 15.71 21.68 17.75
N MET A 368 15.47 20.88 16.71
CA MET A 368 15.82 21.22 15.32
C MET A 368 15.14 22.51 14.86
N ARG A 369 13.86 22.72 15.22
CA ARG A 369 13.14 23.99 15.00
C ARG A 369 13.78 25.15 15.75
N ALA A 370 14.13 24.96 17.03
CA ALA A 370 14.73 26.00 17.85
C ALA A 370 16.13 26.43 17.36
N LEU A 371 16.90 25.49 16.80
CA LEU A 371 18.16 25.77 16.10
C LEU A 371 17.96 26.52 14.77
N GLY A 372 16.72 26.60 14.30
CA GLY A 372 16.36 27.28 13.06
C GLY A 372 16.65 26.46 11.82
N MET A 373 16.65 25.13 11.89
CA MET A 373 16.75 24.28 10.70
C MET A 373 15.61 24.52 9.71
N VAL A 374 14.45 24.93 10.22
CA VAL A 374 13.24 25.21 9.44
C VAL A 374 12.74 26.64 9.70
N GLY A 375 11.99 27.20 8.74
CA GLY A 375 11.41 28.54 8.78
C GLY A 375 11.82 29.40 7.57
N ASP A 376 11.34 30.65 7.53
CA ASP A 376 11.54 31.56 6.38
C ASP A 376 13.01 31.95 6.16
N ASN A 377 13.80 32.01 7.24
CA ASN A 377 15.23 32.28 7.23
C ASN A 377 15.95 31.18 8.02
N PRO A 378 16.17 30.01 7.42
CA PRO A 378 16.80 28.90 8.10
C PRO A 378 18.28 29.21 8.38
N THR A 379 18.73 28.84 9.57
CA THR A 379 20.12 28.92 10.01
C THR A 379 20.98 28.03 9.11
N SER A 380 22.23 28.45 8.82
CA SER A 380 23.13 27.56 8.09
C SER A 380 23.49 26.35 8.95
N PHE A 381 23.80 25.23 8.30
CA PHE A 381 24.14 24.00 9.03
C PHE A 381 25.46 24.13 9.81
N GLY A 382 26.43 24.87 9.28
CA GLY A 382 27.68 25.18 9.99
C GLY A 382 27.43 26.01 11.25
N GLU A 383 26.53 27.00 11.19
CA GLU A 383 26.13 27.78 12.37
C GLU A 383 25.46 26.91 13.44
N ILE A 384 24.56 26.01 13.03
CA ILE A 384 23.90 25.07 13.93
C ILE A 384 24.94 24.18 14.64
N LEU A 385 25.88 23.62 13.89
CA LEU A 385 26.95 22.80 14.44
C LEU A 385 27.78 23.58 15.46
N HIS A 386 28.20 24.81 15.13
CA HIS A 386 28.99 25.63 16.05
C HIS A 386 28.21 26.10 17.29
N VAL A 387 26.90 26.33 17.19
CA VAL A 387 26.05 26.56 18.37
C VAL A 387 26.11 25.36 19.31
N LEU A 388 25.94 24.15 18.77
CA LEU A 388 25.94 22.92 19.57
C LEU A 388 27.32 22.63 20.16
N GLU A 389 28.40 22.80 19.39
CA GLU A 389 29.77 22.66 19.90
C GLU A 389 30.11 23.69 20.98
N GLY A 390 29.65 24.93 20.81
CA GLY A 390 29.80 25.99 21.80
C GLY A 390 29.11 25.64 23.11
N LEU A 391 27.85 25.21 23.05
CA LEU A 391 27.08 24.77 24.22
C LEU A 391 27.71 23.54 24.90
N PHE A 392 28.21 22.59 24.11
CA PHE A 392 28.86 21.38 24.62
C PHE A 392 30.21 21.69 25.29
N SER A 393 30.93 22.69 24.81
CA SER A 393 32.23 23.09 25.35
C SER A 393 32.13 24.11 26.48
N LYS A 394 30.96 24.73 26.66
CA LYS A 394 30.76 25.79 27.65
C LYS A 394 30.89 25.24 29.08
N PRO A 395 31.76 25.83 29.93
CA PRO A 395 31.87 25.46 31.34
C PRO A 395 30.51 25.55 32.05
N GLY A 396 30.15 24.50 32.80
CA GLY A 396 28.89 24.45 33.55
C GLY A 396 27.67 23.90 32.80
N LEU A 397 27.74 23.70 31.47
CA LEU A 397 26.72 23.00 30.67
C LEU A 397 27.19 21.59 30.29
N GLY A 398 27.94 21.50 29.18
CA GLY A 398 28.44 20.27 28.59
C GLY A 398 27.38 19.19 28.40
N ARG A 399 27.81 17.93 28.48
CA ARG A 399 26.95 16.76 28.28
C ARG A 399 25.70 16.74 29.16
N LYS A 400 25.78 17.22 30.41
CA LYS A 400 24.63 17.25 31.33
C LYS A 400 23.48 18.11 30.81
N PHE A 401 23.78 19.18 30.09
CA PHE A 401 22.76 20.00 29.46
C PHE A 401 22.04 19.21 28.36
N PHE A 402 22.79 18.51 27.50
CA PHE A 402 22.25 17.73 26.38
C PHE A 402 21.44 16.50 26.82
N ASP A 403 21.95 15.76 27.82
CA ASP A 403 21.28 14.59 28.41
C ASP A 403 20.03 14.96 29.23
N GLY A 404 19.90 16.23 29.65
CA GLY A 404 18.90 16.67 30.62
C GLY A 404 18.12 17.89 30.16
N ALA A 405 18.61 19.08 30.49
CA ALA A 405 17.88 20.34 30.33
C ALA A 405 17.46 20.65 28.88
N LEU A 406 18.28 20.30 27.88
CA LEU A 406 17.96 20.48 26.47
C LEU A 406 16.70 19.72 26.04
N GLN A 407 16.40 18.61 26.71
CA GLN A 407 15.23 17.77 26.44
C GLN A 407 13.92 18.35 27.03
N THR A 408 13.97 19.48 27.74
CA THR A 408 12.79 20.12 28.34
C THR A 408 12.31 21.33 27.52
N PRO A 409 11.02 21.73 27.63
CA PRO A 409 10.51 22.92 26.95
C PRO A 409 11.29 24.20 27.30
N GLU A 410 11.80 24.32 28.52
CA GLU A 410 12.63 25.44 28.96
C GLU A 410 14.00 25.44 28.26
N GLY A 411 14.60 24.27 28.06
CA GLY A 411 15.84 24.13 27.30
C GLY A 411 15.66 24.50 25.83
N VAL A 412 14.57 24.04 25.19
CA VAL A 412 14.22 24.40 23.81
C VAL A 412 13.99 25.92 23.69
N LYS A 413 13.29 26.52 24.66
CA LYS A 413 13.06 27.98 24.70
C LYS A 413 14.37 28.75 24.86
N ALA A 414 15.29 28.26 25.69
CA ALA A 414 16.61 28.86 25.84
C ALA A 414 17.43 28.79 24.54
N LEU A 415 17.32 27.69 23.80
CA LEU A 415 17.98 27.55 22.50
C LEU A 415 17.42 28.54 21.46
N TYR A 416 16.11 28.73 21.45
CA TYR A 416 15.46 29.74 20.60
C TYR A 416 15.91 31.18 20.96
N GLY A 417 16.01 31.48 22.27
CA GLY A 417 16.54 32.75 22.76
C GLY A 417 17.97 32.99 22.31
N LEU A 418 18.85 31.99 22.53
CA LEU A 418 20.25 32.03 22.10
C LEU A 418 20.38 32.27 20.59
N LYS A 419 19.59 31.55 19.77
CA LYS A 419 19.55 31.74 18.32
C LYS A 419 19.21 33.19 17.97
N ARG A 420 18.18 33.77 18.58
CA ARG A 420 17.76 35.16 18.35
C ARG A 420 18.87 36.15 18.72
N ASP A 421 19.54 35.92 19.85
CA ASP A 421 20.64 36.78 20.31
C ASP A 421 21.82 36.74 19.32
N ILE A 422 22.14 35.57 18.77
CA ILE A 422 23.14 35.40 17.69
C ILE A 422 22.72 36.15 16.42
N GLU A 423 21.46 36.02 15.99
CA GLU A 423 20.95 36.74 14.81
C GLU A 423 21.02 38.27 15.00
N GLU A 424 20.72 38.78 16.19
CA GLU A 424 20.86 40.21 16.49
C GLU A 424 22.31 40.67 16.43
N MET A 425 23.25 39.89 16.98
CA MET A 425 24.68 40.20 16.91
C MET A 425 25.20 40.17 15.48
N LYS A 426 24.76 39.22 14.65
CA LYS A 426 25.08 39.18 13.21
C LYS A 426 24.55 40.41 12.48
N LYS A 427 23.29 40.82 12.73
CA LYS A 427 22.70 42.03 12.13
C LYS A 427 23.46 43.30 12.50
N ARG A 428 24.06 43.35 13.69
CA ARG A 428 24.91 44.47 14.15
C ARG A 428 26.37 44.38 13.65
N GLY A 429 26.74 43.29 12.96
CA GLY A 429 28.09 43.07 12.44
C GLY A 429 29.11 42.60 13.49
N SER A 430 28.65 42.16 14.66
CA SER A 430 29.51 41.71 15.77
C SER A 430 30.05 40.28 15.59
N ILE A 431 29.42 39.49 14.72
CA ILE A 431 29.85 38.14 14.33
C ILE A 431 30.07 38.17 12.82
N LYS A 432 31.29 37.85 12.39
CA LYS A 432 31.71 37.91 10.98
C LYS A 432 31.78 36.54 10.32
N GLY A 433 31.90 35.47 11.10
CA GLY A 433 31.97 34.09 10.59
C GLY A 433 31.28 33.06 11.48
N GLU A 434 30.94 31.91 10.90
CA GLU A 434 30.22 30.82 11.59
C GLU A 434 31.06 30.22 12.73
N THR A 435 32.37 30.10 12.56
CA THR A 435 33.31 29.54 13.55
C THR A 435 33.45 30.41 14.81
N GLU A 436 33.25 31.72 14.70
CA GLU A 436 33.28 32.65 15.84
C GLU A 436 32.13 32.37 16.82
N ILE A 437 31.00 31.84 16.33
CA ILE A 437 29.80 31.56 17.15
C ILE A 437 30.14 30.54 18.23
N GLY A 438 30.79 29.43 17.87
CA GLY A 438 31.13 28.38 18.82
C GLY A 438 32.09 28.88 19.91
N GLN A 439 33.08 29.69 19.54
CA GLN A 439 34.03 30.29 20.49
C GLN A 439 33.36 31.31 21.41
N LEU A 440 32.46 32.14 20.87
CA LEU A 440 31.71 33.12 21.65
C LEU A 440 30.82 32.44 22.69
N ILE A 441 30.08 31.39 22.31
CA ILE A 441 29.23 30.66 23.26
C ILE A 441 30.09 29.96 24.32
N ALA A 442 31.18 29.30 23.92
CA ALA A 442 32.02 28.54 24.84
C ALA A 442 32.76 29.42 25.86
N ASN A 443 33.26 30.59 25.44
CA ASN A 443 34.24 31.36 26.21
C ASN A 443 33.74 32.73 26.70
N SER A 444 32.54 33.16 26.31
CA SER A 444 31.99 34.48 26.68
C SER A 444 30.63 34.33 27.37
N ASP A 445 30.35 35.27 28.26
CA ASP A 445 29.07 35.36 28.97
C ASP A 445 28.03 36.22 28.21
N ILE A 446 28.44 36.84 27.09
CA ILE A 446 27.61 37.77 26.31
C ILE A 446 26.32 37.09 25.79
N LEU A 447 26.39 35.80 25.48
CA LEU A 447 25.27 35.01 24.96
C LEU A 447 24.57 34.18 26.05
N ASP A 448 24.89 34.39 27.32
CA ASP A 448 24.42 33.52 28.39
C ASP A 448 23.02 33.85 28.86
N GLY A 449 22.47 35.02 28.51
CA GLY A 449 21.17 35.48 29.00
C GLY A 449 20.05 34.44 28.90
N SER A 450 20.02 33.68 27.80
CA SER A 450 19.02 32.64 27.56
C SER A 450 19.34 31.29 28.23
N ILE A 451 20.61 31.01 28.53
CA ILE A 451 21.10 29.70 29.04
C ILE A 451 21.59 29.73 30.50
N ASN A 452 21.67 30.91 31.12
CA ASN A 452 22.28 31.13 32.43
C ASN A 452 21.67 30.28 33.54
N GLN A 453 20.34 30.06 33.49
CA GLN A 453 19.62 29.23 34.47
C GLN A 453 20.09 27.76 34.50
N PHE A 454 20.80 27.31 33.46
CA PHE A 454 21.32 25.94 33.35
C PHE A 454 22.81 25.84 33.64
N LEU A 455 23.51 26.97 33.81
CA LEU A 455 24.94 26.96 34.12
C LEU A 455 25.16 26.46 35.55
N SER A 456 25.73 25.26 35.66
CA SER A 456 26.15 24.69 36.93
C SER A 456 27.62 25.01 37.20
N PHE A 457 27.88 26.17 37.79
CA PHE A 457 29.20 26.45 38.36
C PHE A 457 29.31 25.72 39.69
N LYS A 458 30.12 24.66 39.73
CA LYS A 458 30.56 24.03 40.97
C LYS A 458 31.95 24.52 41.33
#